data_AF-A0A9P4LZV7-F1
#
_entry.id   AF-A0A9P4LZV7-F1
#
_cell.length_a   1.000
_cell.length_b   1.000
_cell.length_c   1.000
_cell.angle_alpha   90.00
_cell.angle_beta   90.00
_cell.angle_gamma   90.00
#
_symmetry.space_group_name_H-M   'P 1'
#
loop_
_entity.id
_entity.type
_entity.pdbx_description
1 polymer ?
#
loop_
_entity_poly.entity_id
_entity_poly.type
_entity_poly.pdbx_seq_one_letter_code
_entity_poly.pdbx_strand_id
1 'polypeptide(L)'
;LYGGFTRFELELEFVQSLANPWYLNYLAQQKYLDKPEFVDYLRYLQYFARPEYTKHLTHPGPTLRALELLQQERFRKEIIMPAVVAGLIEQGVR
;
A
#
# COMPACT_ATOMS: atom_id res chain seq x y z
N LEU A 1 -3.50 6.33 -24.07
CA LEU A 1 -4.13 7.28 -23.12
C LEU A 1 -4.82 6.46 -22.04
N TYR A 2 -4.49 6.67 -20.77
CA TYR A 2 -4.97 5.88 -19.63
C TYR A 2 -6.44 6.20 -19.28
N GLY A 3 -7.36 6.03 -20.24
CA GLY A 3 -8.79 6.31 -20.02
C GLY A 3 -9.13 7.76 -19.65
N GLY A 4 -8.20 8.72 -19.78
CA GLY A 4 -8.36 10.12 -19.39
C GLY A 4 -7.65 10.51 -18.09
N PHE A 5 -7.11 9.55 -17.34
CA PHE A 5 -6.41 9.80 -16.09
C PHE A 5 -4.92 10.11 -16.29
N THR A 6 -4.42 10.99 -15.44
CA THR A 6 -2.99 11.26 -15.29
C THR A 6 -2.31 10.13 -14.52
N ARG A 7 -1.00 9.99 -14.71
CA ARG A 7 -0.19 9.05 -13.93
C ARG A 7 -0.34 9.27 -12.42
N PHE A 8 -0.40 10.54 -12.00
CA PHE A 8 -0.58 10.91 -10.60
C PHE A 8 -1.90 10.39 -10.04
N GLU A 9 -3.01 10.54 -10.77
CA GLU A 9 -4.33 10.04 -10.31
C GLU A 9 -4.34 8.52 -10.15
N LEU A 10 -3.72 7.79 -11.09
CA LEU A 10 -3.60 6.33 -10.99
C LEU A 10 -2.73 5.90 -9.81
N GLU A 11 -1.60 6.58 -9.61
CA GLU A 11 -0.71 6.33 -8.47
C GLU A 11 -1.42 6.66 -7.14
N LEU A 12 -2.19 7.74 -7.10
CA LEU A 12 -2.94 8.17 -5.92
C LEU A 12 -4.05 7.17 -5.57
N GLU A 13 -4.82 6.69 -6.56
CA GLU A 13 -5.85 5.67 -6.34
C GLU A 13 -5.22 4.37 -5.84
N PHE A 14 -4.15 3.92 -6.49
CA PHE A 14 -3.42 2.73 -6.09
C PHE A 14 -2.88 2.85 -4.67
N VAL A 15 -2.20 3.95 -4.33
CA VAL A 15 -1.65 4.16 -2.99
C VAL A 15 -2.75 4.19 -1.93
N GLN A 16 -3.89 4.82 -2.21
CA GLN A 16 -5.03 4.79 -1.28
C GLN A 16 -5.59 3.38 -1.09
N SER A 17 -5.62 2.54 -2.13
CA SER A 17 -6.06 1.15 -2.01
C SER A 17 -5.20 0.30 -1.05
N LEU A 18 -3.93 0.67 -0.85
CA LEU A 18 -3.03 -0.03 0.09
C LEU A 18 -3.44 0.13 1.55
N ALA A 19 -4.30 1.09 1.88
CA ALA A 19 -4.89 1.22 3.21
C ALA A 19 -5.79 0.04 3.57
N ASN A 20 -6.29 -0.73 2.59
CA ASN A 20 -7.14 -1.89 2.83
C ASN A 20 -6.30 -3.16 3.08
N PRO A 21 -6.31 -3.74 4.30
CA PRO A 21 -5.54 -4.94 4.61
C PRO A 21 -5.89 -6.16 3.73
N TRP A 22 -7.15 -6.27 3.29
CA TRP A 22 -7.56 -7.34 2.36
C TRP A 22 -6.92 -7.20 0.99
N TYR A 23 -6.68 -5.97 0.53
CA TYR A 23 -5.99 -5.73 -0.72
C TYR A 23 -4.50 -6.09 -0.61
N LEU A 24 -3.86 -5.77 0.51
CA LEU A 24 -2.48 -6.20 0.78
C LEU A 24 -2.35 -7.73 0.79
N ASN A 25 -3.31 -8.42 1.42
CA ASN A 25 -3.38 -9.87 1.42
C ASN A 25 -3.52 -10.44 -0.01
N TYR A 26 -4.41 -9.85 -0.81
CA TYR A 26 -4.57 -10.22 -2.22
C TYR A 26 -3.26 -10.04 -3.01
N LEU A 27 -2.55 -8.92 -2.86
CA LEU A 27 -1.26 -8.69 -3.50
C LEU A 27 -0.22 -9.75 -3.12
N ALA A 28 -0.22 -10.20 -1.86
CA ALA A 28 0.66 -11.27 -1.39
C ALA A 28 0.28 -12.63 -1.98
N GLN A 29 -1.01 -12.98 -2.02
CA GLN A 29 -1.49 -14.23 -2.62
C GLN A 29 -1.13 -14.33 -4.12
N GLN A 30 -1.19 -13.21 -4.83
CA GLN A 30 -0.79 -13.12 -6.24
C GLN A 30 0.73 -13.04 -6.45
N LYS A 31 1.53 -13.11 -5.38
CA LYS A 31 3.00 -13.03 -5.41
C LYS A 31 3.53 -11.73 -6.03
N TYR A 32 2.77 -10.64 -5.98
CA TYR A 32 3.28 -9.33 -6.42
C TYR A 32 4.34 -8.82 -5.44
N LEU A 33 4.17 -9.06 -4.14
CA LEU A 33 5.08 -8.62 -3.09
C LEU A 33 6.45 -9.34 -3.09
N ASP A 34 6.56 -10.44 -3.83
CA ASP A 34 7.82 -11.19 -4.02
C ASP A 34 8.66 -10.62 -5.18
N LYS A 35 8.06 -9.81 -6.06
CA LYS A 35 8.74 -9.26 -7.24
C LYS A 35 9.57 -8.03 -6.87
N PRO A 36 10.90 -8.04 -7.10
CA PRO A 36 11.75 -6.92 -6.72
C PRO A 36 11.34 -5.62 -7.41
N GLU A 37 10.90 -5.68 -8.68
CA GLU A 37 10.47 -4.50 -9.44
C GLU A 37 9.22 -3.87 -8.82
N PHE A 38 8.32 -4.69 -8.25
CA PHE A 38 7.13 -4.18 -7.58
C PHE A 38 7.48 -3.54 -6.23
N VAL A 39 8.41 -4.15 -5.46
CA VAL A 39 8.90 -3.56 -4.21
C VAL A 39 9.60 -2.22 -4.46
N ASP A 40 10.38 -2.12 -5.53
CA ASP A 40 11.01 -0.87 -5.95
C ASP A 40 9.98 0.19 -6.34
N TYR A 41 8.88 -0.22 -6.99
CA TYR A 41 7.77 0.68 -7.28
C TYR A 41 7.06 1.16 -6.01
N LEU A 42 6.80 0.29 -5.03
CA LEU A 42 6.27 0.69 -3.72
C LEU A 42 7.21 1.67 -2.99
N ARG A 43 8.54 1.49 -3.14
CA ARG A 43 9.53 2.44 -2.62
C ARG A 43 9.43 3.79 -3.31
N TYR A 44 9.31 3.80 -4.64
CA TYR A 44 9.08 5.04 -5.40
C TYR A 44 7.83 5.76 -4.89
N LEU A 45 6.72 5.07 -4.65
CA LEU A 45 5.47 5.63 -4.15
C LEU A 45 5.54 6.23 -2.73
N GLN A 46 6.63 6.04 -1.97
CA GLN A 46 6.81 6.73 -0.70
C GLN A 46 6.91 8.26 -0.84
N TYR A 47 7.05 8.81 -2.05
CA TYR A 47 6.96 10.25 -2.26
C TYR A 47 5.62 10.84 -1.77
N PHE A 48 4.54 10.04 -1.71
CA PHE A 48 3.25 10.47 -1.13
C PHE A 48 3.32 10.82 0.37
N ALA A 49 4.40 10.45 1.07
CA ALA A 49 4.65 10.85 2.45
C ALA A 49 5.12 12.30 2.59
N ARG A 50 5.49 12.98 1.49
CA ARG A 50 5.87 14.40 1.54
C ARG A 50 4.61 15.26 1.68
N PRO A 51 4.64 16.35 2.47
CA PRO A 51 3.47 17.18 2.74
C PRO A 51 2.74 17.70 1.49
N GLU A 52 3.49 17.99 0.43
CA GLU A 52 2.94 18.46 -0.85
C GLU A 52 2.00 17.44 -1.53
N TYR A 53 2.17 16.14 -1.25
CA TYR A 53 1.37 15.06 -1.83
C TYR A 53 0.42 14.42 -0.82
N THR A 54 0.80 14.34 0.46
CA THR A 54 -0.01 13.73 1.52
C THR A 54 -1.39 14.36 1.64
N LYS A 55 -1.53 15.66 1.36
CA LYS A 55 -2.80 16.38 1.36
C LYS A 55 -3.86 15.82 0.38
N HIS A 56 -3.45 15.02 -0.60
CA HIS A 56 -4.34 14.37 -1.56
C HIS A 56 -4.84 13.00 -1.08
N LEU A 57 -4.29 12.45 0.00
CA LEU A 57 -4.72 11.16 0.56
C LEU A 57 -5.96 11.35 1.43
N THR A 58 -6.98 10.51 1.22
CA THR A 58 -8.19 10.51 2.07
C THR A 58 -7.88 10.01 3.49
N HIS A 59 -7.02 8.99 3.61
CA HIS A 59 -6.62 8.38 4.88
C HIS A 59 -5.10 8.27 4.98
N PRO A 60 -4.38 9.39 5.19
CA PRO A 60 -2.93 9.42 5.10
C PRO A 60 -2.24 8.46 6.09
N GLY A 61 -2.74 8.36 7.33
CA GLY A 61 -2.16 7.48 8.35
C GLY A 61 -2.11 6.00 7.91
N PRO A 62 -3.26 5.35 7.68
CA PRO A 62 -3.30 3.95 7.23
C PRO A 62 -2.56 3.70 5.92
N THR A 63 -2.71 4.60 4.94
CA THR A 63 -2.04 4.49 3.63
C THR A 63 -0.52 4.53 3.75
N LEU A 64 0.03 5.54 4.44
CA LEU A 64 1.48 5.68 4.60
C LEU A 64 2.06 4.56 5.46
N ARG A 65 1.34 4.16 6.52
CA ARG A 65 1.72 3.02 7.35
C ARG A 65 1.81 1.72 6.54
N ALA A 66 0.83 1.46 5.67
CA ALA A 66 0.86 0.29 4.79
C ALA A 66 2.08 0.33 3.84
N LEU A 67 2.35 1.48 3.22
CA LEU A 67 3.53 1.65 2.35
C LEU A 67 4.85 1.40 3.08
N GLU A 68 4.96 1.86 4.33
CA GLU A 68 6.14 1.64 5.17
C GLU A 68 6.30 0.17 5.56
N LEU A 69 5.23 -0.49 6.02
CA LEU A 69 5.24 -1.91 6.37
C LEU A 69 5.61 -2.77 5.15
N LEU A 70 5.11 -2.44 3.96
CA LEU A 70 5.44 -3.16 2.73
C LEU A 70 6.92 -3.08 2.32
N GLN A 71 7.71 -2.17 2.88
CA GLN A 71 9.17 -2.18 2.67
C GLN A 71 9.87 -3.29 3.46
N GLN A 72 9.25 -3.76 4.53
CA GLN A 72 9.78 -4.83 5.38
C GLN A 72 9.50 -6.18 4.71
N GLU A 73 10.55 -6.88 4.30
CA GLU A 73 10.42 -8.19 3.66
C GLU A 73 9.65 -9.19 4.53
N ARG A 74 9.88 -9.15 5.85
CA ARG A 74 9.16 -9.96 6.82
C ARG A 74 7.64 -9.75 6.71
N PHE A 75 7.19 -8.51 6.70
CA PHE A 75 5.77 -8.18 6.59
C PHE A 75 5.19 -8.64 5.26
N ARG A 76 5.90 -8.47 4.14
CA ARG A 76 5.47 -8.96 2.82
C ARG A 76 5.19 -10.47 2.80
N LYS A 77 5.99 -11.25 3.54
CA LYS A 77 5.83 -12.70 3.67
C LYS A 77 4.71 -13.09 4.65
N GLU A 78 4.49 -12.29 5.69
CA GLU A 78 3.52 -12.59 6.75
C GLU A 78 2.08 -12.14 6.39
N ILE A 79 1.89 -11.08 5.60
CA ILE A 79 0.56 -10.50 5.30
C ILE A 79 -0.37 -11.43 4.53
N ILE A 80 0.14 -12.52 3.94
CA ILE A 80 -0.67 -13.60 3.35
C ILE A 80 -1.51 -14.34 4.42
N MET A 81 -1.09 -14.31 5.68
CA MET A 81 -1.76 -14.97 6.79
C MET A 81 -2.99 -14.17 7.26
N PRO A 82 -4.18 -14.80 7.37
CA PRO A 82 -5.39 -14.12 7.82
C PRO A 82 -5.27 -13.45 9.20
N ALA A 83 -4.46 -14.02 10.10
CA ALA A 83 -4.21 -13.45 11.43
C ALA A 83 -3.53 -12.06 11.37
N VAL A 84 -2.61 -11.87 10.42
CA VAL A 84 -1.92 -10.58 10.24
C VAL A 84 -2.87 -9.54 9.67
N VAL A 85 -3.75 -9.93 8.75
CA VAL A 85 -4.82 -9.08 8.21
C VAL A 85 -5.77 -8.63 9.32
N ALA A 86 -6.24 -9.55 10.15
CA ALA A 86 -7.10 -9.24 11.30
C ALA A 86 -6.42 -8.25 12.26
N GLY A 87 -5.14 -8.48 12.58
CA GLY A 87 -4.37 -7.57 13.44
C GLY A 87 -4.23 -6.16 12.87
N LEU A 88 -4.09 -6.00 11.55
CA LEU A 88 -4.07 -4.67 10.91
C LEU A 88 -5.42 -3.98 10.96
N ILE A 89 -6.52 -4.72 10.79
CA ILE A 89 -7.88 -4.16 10.89
C ILE A 89 -8.13 -3.67 12.31
N GLU A 90 -7.83 -4.47 13.33
CA GLU A 90 -7.98 -4.08 14.73
C GLU A 90 -7.15 -2.84 15.10
N GLN A 91 -5.93 -2.74 14.56
CA GLN A 91 -5.05 -1.60 14.78
C GLN A 91 -5.41 -0.35 13.97
N GLY A 92 -6.19 -0.49 12.89
CA GLY A 92 -6.70 0.64 12.08
C GLY A 92 -8.04 1.20 12.57
N VAL A 93 -8.76 0.46 13.41
CA VAL A 93 -10.03 0.87 14.04
C VAL A 93 -9.81 1.69 15.33
N ARG A 94 -8.60 1.69 15.88
CA ARG A 94 -8.17 2.52 17.03
C ARG A 94 -7.52 3.82 16.57
#